data_AF-A0A1V6QSH7-F1
#
_entry.id   AF-A0A1V6QSH7-F1
#
_cell.length_a   1.000
_cell.length_b   1.000
_cell.length_c   1.000
_cell.angle_alpha   90.00
_cell.angle_beta   90.00
_cell.angle_gamma   90.00
#
_symmetry.space_group_name_H-M   'P 1'
#
loop_
_entity.id
_entity.type
_entity.pdbx_description
1 polymer ?
#
loop_
_entity_poly.entity_id
_entity_poly.type
_entity_poly.pdbx_seq_one_letter_code
_entity_poly.pdbx_strand_id
1 'polypeptide(L)'
;MPSDSELSSLSSAPPTDDEATMAIDHPTGIAKYFKKESETPPPKREPSPPHEYVVADNPDIAFIVAFRARFHEVFPKGVPHYGPQDIEKGIEESPPGEYIERLLCALLGLVLNRKKEVEYGRHPSPDTVRSA
;
A
#
# COMPACT_ATOMS: atom_id res chain seq x y z
N MET A 1 16.82 40.61 -14.82
CA MET A 1 17.36 40.31 -13.49
C MET A 1 16.97 38.89 -13.15
N PRO A 2 17.84 37.89 -13.37
CA PRO A 2 17.62 36.52 -12.91
C PRO A 2 17.99 36.44 -11.42
N SER A 3 17.12 35.86 -10.60
CA SER A 3 17.41 35.59 -9.19
C SER A 3 18.05 34.20 -9.06
N ASP A 4 19.24 34.20 -8.49
CA ASP A 4 20.11 33.06 -8.25
C ASP A 4 19.56 32.05 -7.24
N SER A 5 19.88 30.79 -7.54
CA SER A 5 20.15 29.66 -6.66
C SER A 5 20.54 30.01 -5.22
N GLU A 6 19.75 29.58 -4.25
CA GLU A 6 20.22 29.34 -2.87
C GLU A 6 20.19 27.83 -2.61
N LEU A 7 21.20 27.15 -3.17
CA LEU A 7 21.69 25.89 -2.63
C LEU A 7 21.99 26.14 -1.15
N SER A 8 21.13 25.62 -0.27
CA SER A 8 21.37 25.66 1.17
C SER A 8 22.74 25.03 1.47
N SER A 9 23.70 25.91 1.72
CA SER A 9 25.02 25.53 2.19
C SER A 9 24.85 24.91 3.56
N LEU A 10 25.13 23.61 3.64
CA LEU A 10 25.16 22.87 4.88
C LEU A 10 26.05 23.62 5.88
N SER A 11 25.41 24.08 6.96
CA SER A 11 26.04 24.85 8.03
C SER A 11 27.23 24.08 8.61
N SER A 12 28.41 24.71 8.59
CA SER A 12 29.63 24.16 9.16
C SER A 12 29.51 24.07 10.68
N ALA A 13 29.88 22.92 11.26
CA ALA A 13 30.03 22.78 12.70
C ALA A 13 31.22 23.63 13.19
N PRO A 14 31.13 24.26 14.39
CA PRO A 14 32.27 24.96 14.98
C PRO A 14 33.36 23.96 15.40
N PRO A 15 34.65 24.34 15.36
CA PRO A 15 35.73 23.49 15.84
C PRO A 15 35.70 23.52 17.37
N THR A 16 35.38 22.39 17.99
CA THR A 16 35.49 22.24 19.45
C THR A 16 36.82 21.55 19.74
N ASP A 17 37.84 22.35 20.05
CA ASP A 17 39.04 21.93 20.76
C ASP A 17 38.90 22.45 22.19
N ASP A 18 38.65 21.54 23.14
CA ASP A 18 39.17 21.67 24.50
C ASP A 18 38.88 20.37 25.27
N GLU A 19 39.98 19.74 25.66
CA GLU A 19 40.07 18.52 26.46
C GLU A 19 39.58 18.79 27.89
N ALA A 20 38.47 18.16 28.29
CA ALA A 20 38.12 18.01 29.70
C ALA A 20 37.42 16.68 29.92
N THR A 21 38.22 15.64 30.19
CA THR A 21 37.73 14.36 30.71
C THR A 21 37.14 14.57 32.11
N MET A 22 35.84 14.82 32.19
CA MET A 22 35.09 14.62 33.42
C MET A 22 34.46 13.22 33.39
N ALA A 23 34.90 12.36 34.32
CA ALA A 23 34.32 11.06 34.54
C ALA A 23 32.87 11.22 35.06
N ILE A 24 31.91 11.08 34.16
CA ILE A 24 30.48 11.07 34.49
C ILE A 24 30.11 9.63 34.86
N ASP A 25 30.00 9.37 36.16
CA ASP A 25 29.79 8.03 36.73
C ASP A 25 28.34 7.50 36.60
N HIS A 26 27.48 8.16 35.83
CA HIS A 26 26.09 7.73 35.64
C HIS A 26 25.63 8.02 34.20
N PRO A 27 25.16 7.01 33.44
CA PRO A 27 24.70 7.23 32.08
C PRO A 27 23.40 8.05 32.09
N THR A 28 23.50 9.34 31.78
CA THR A 28 22.35 10.19 31.44
C THR A 28 22.10 10.11 29.93
N GLY A 29 20.90 9.67 29.55
CA GLY A 29 20.47 9.56 28.15
C GLY A 29 19.91 8.18 27.78
N ILE A 30 19.51 8.04 26.52
CA ILE A 30 18.93 6.84 25.88
C ILE A 30 19.76 5.56 26.08
N ALA A 31 21.02 5.69 26.49
CA ALA A 31 21.90 4.60 26.93
C ALA A 31 21.29 3.68 28.00
N LYS A 32 20.34 4.17 28.81
CA LYS A 32 19.60 3.33 29.80
C LYS A 32 18.69 2.28 29.15
N TYR A 33 18.33 2.44 27.88
CA TYR A 33 17.46 1.51 27.15
C TYR A 33 18.25 0.50 26.30
N PHE A 34 19.56 0.71 26.12
CA PHE A 34 20.43 -0.27 25.49
C PHE A 34 20.81 -1.33 26.52
N LYS A 35 19.89 -2.28 26.72
CA LYS A 35 20.20 -3.54 27.39
C LYS A 35 21.27 -4.24 26.58
N LYS A 36 22.45 -4.46 27.19
CA LYS A 36 23.54 -5.28 26.66
C LYS A 36 22.93 -6.57 26.11
N GLU A 37 23.09 -6.81 24.80
CA GLU A 37 22.58 -7.98 24.10
C GLU A 37 22.93 -9.23 24.92
N SER A 38 21.90 -9.95 25.37
CA SER A 38 22.08 -11.23 26.02
C SER A 38 22.63 -12.20 24.98
N GLU A 39 23.85 -12.70 25.18
CA GLU A 39 24.54 -13.70 24.34
C GLU A 39 23.83 -15.07 24.28
N THR A 40 22.68 -15.22 24.94
CA THR A 40 21.84 -16.41 24.86
C THR A 40 20.96 -16.33 23.61
N PRO A 41 21.02 -17.33 22.69
CA PRO A 41 20.17 -17.33 21.50
C PRO A 41 18.70 -17.21 21.92
N PRO A 42 17.88 -16.47 21.14
CA PRO A 42 16.45 -16.37 21.40
C PRO A 42 15.87 -17.77 21.63
N PRO A 43 15.04 -17.97 22.67
CA PRO A 43 14.42 -19.26 22.93
C PRO A 43 13.83 -19.82 21.65
N LYS A 44 14.15 -21.08 21.31
CA LYS A 44 13.58 -21.76 20.14
C LYS A 44 12.07 -21.73 20.30
N ARG A 45 11.41 -20.91 19.50
CA ARG A 45 9.95 -20.87 19.42
C ARG A 45 9.48 -22.23 18.91
N GLU A 46 8.44 -22.78 19.50
CA GLU A 46 7.76 -23.93 18.92
C GLU A 46 7.34 -23.57 17.48
N PRO A 47 7.43 -24.51 16.52
CA PRO A 47 7.06 -24.23 15.14
C PRO A 47 5.62 -23.69 15.10
N SER A 48 5.39 -22.69 14.27
CA SER A 48 4.05 -22.14 14.05
C SER A 48 3.09 -23.29 13.72
N PRO A 49 1.83 -23.23 14.19
CA PRO A 49 0.80 -24.18 13.80
C PRO A 49 0.76 -24.37 12.28
N PRO A 50 0.43 -25.59 11.78
CA PRO A 50 0.29 -25.82 10.36
C PRO A 50 -0.65 -24.79 9.73
N HIS A 51 -0.15 -24.08 8.73
CA HIS A 51 -0.90 -23.02 8.07
C HIS A 51 -2.03 -23.62 7.23
N GLU A 52 -3.25 -23.19 7.49
CA GLU A 52 -4.43 -23.53 6.70
C GLU A 52 -4.59 -22.50 5.60
N TYR A 53 -4.74 -22.98 4.36
CA TYR A 53 -4.97 -22.11 3.21
C TYR A 53 -6.28 -21.36 3.36
N VAL A 54 -6.18 -20.04 3.49
CA VAL A 54 -7.30 -19.10 3.49
C VAL A 54 -7.25 -18.25 2.22
N VAL A 55 -8.34 -17.54 1.93
CA VAL A 55 -8.44 -16.66 0.75
C VAL A 55 -7.30 -15.63 0.72
N ALA A 56 -6.84 -15.19 1.88
CA ALA A 56 -5.70 -14.29 2.04
C ALA A 56 -4.37 -14.84 1.47
N ASP A 57 -4.25 -16.16 1.31
CA ASP A 57 -3.07 -16.82 0.76
C ASP A 57 -3.13 -16.92 -0.77
N ASN A 58 -4.21 -16.43 -1.39
CA ASN A 58 -4.36 -16.49 -2.83
C ASN A 58 -3.38 -15.51 -3.53
N PRO A 59 -2.37 -16.02 -4.28
CA PRO A 59 -1.40 -15.17 -4.95
C PRO A 59 -2.01 -14.26 -6.02
N ASP A 60 -3.20 -14.60 -6.54
CA ASP A 60 -3.88 -13.81 -7.57
C ASP A 60 -4.29 -12.43 -7.06
N ILE A 61 -4.66 -12.32 -5.78
CA ILE A 61 -5.01 -11.04 -5.15
C ILE A 61 -3.77 -10.14 -5.11
N ALA A 62 -2.64 -10.69 -4.68
CA ALA A 62 -1.37 -9.98 -4.68
C ALA A 62 -0.96 -9.55 -6.10
N PHE A 63 -1.17 -10.41 -7.10
CA PHE A 63 -0.92 -10.07 -8.50
C PHE A 63 -1.80 -8.90 -8.97
N ILE A 64 -3.11 -8.92 -8.69
CA ILE A 64 -4.04 -7.85 -9.08
C ILE A 64 -3.66 -6.52 -8.43
N VAL A 65 -3.34 -6.51 -7.13
CA VAL A 65 -2.89 -5.30 -6.42
C VAL A 65 -1.60 -4.75 -7.04
N ALA A 66 -0.61 -5.61 -7.27
CA ALA A 66 0.68 -5.22 -7.84
C ALA A 66 0.54 -4.73 -9.29
N PHE A 67 -0.24 -5.43 -10.11
CA PHE A 67 -0.56 -5.04 -11.47
C PHE A 67 -1.22 -3.66 -11.49
N ARG A 68 -2.24 -3.47 -10.66
CA ARG A 68 -2.96 -2.21 -10.59
C ARG A 68 -2.07 -1.04 -10.18
N ALA A 69 -1.17 -1.23 -9.23
CA ALA A 69 -0.22 -0.21 -8.80
C ALA A 69 0.77 0.16 -9.92
N ARG A 70 1.33 -0.84 -10.61
CA ARG A 70 2.35 -0.63 -11.66
C ARG A 70 1.78 -0.02 -12.94
N PHE A 71 0.56 -0.38 -13.30
CA PHE A 71 -0.07 0.04 -14.55
C PHE A 71 -1.18 1.08 -14.33
N HIS A 72 -1.13 1.85 -13.24
CA HIS A 72 -2.21 2.77 -12.87
C HIS A 72 -2.59 3.77 -13.97
N GLU A 73 -1.66 4.13 -14.86
CA GLU A 73 -1.87 5.06 -15.97
C GLU A 73 -2.86 4.56 -17.03
N VAL A 74 -3.02 3.24 -17.20
CA VAL A 74 -3.96 2.67 -18.19
C VAL A 74 -5.37 2.46 -17.62
N PHE A 75 -5.57 2.71 -16.32
CA PHE A 75 -6.86 2.58 -15.69
C PHE A 75 -7.65 3.91 -15.74
N PRO A 76 -8.99 3.86 -15.80
CA PRO A 76 -9.80 5.07 -15.69
C PRO A 76 -9.57 5.78 -14.35
N LYS A 77 -9.51 7.12 -14.38
CA LYS A 77 -9.24 7.97 -13.20
C LYS A 77 -10.23 7.79 -12.04
N GLY A 78 -11.40 7.22 -12.30
CA GLY A 78 -12.46 6.99 -11.30
C GLY A 78 -12.32 5.68 -10.52
N VAL A 79 -11.36 4.81 -10.84
CA VAL A 79 -11.18 3.55 -10.11
C VAL A 79 -10.11 3.74 -9.03
N PRO A 80 -10.41 3.52 -7.73
CA PRO A 80 -9.42 3.57 -6.66
C PRO A 80 -8.34 2.48 -6.73
N HIS A 81 -7.30 2.65 -5.91
CA HIS A 81 -6.36 1.57 -5.57
C HIS A 81 -6.90 0.79 -4.37
N TYR A 82 -7.23 -0.48 -4.60
CA TYR A 82 -7.73 -1.37 -3.56
C TYR A 82 -6.57 -2.12 -2.89
N GLY A 83 -6.65 -2.27 -1.57
CA GLY A 83 -5.77 -3.18 -0.85
C GLY A 83 -6.20 -4.64 -1.02
N PRO A 84 -5.38 -5.61 -0.59
CA PRO A 84 -5.73 -7.03 -0.64
C PRO A 84 -7.03 -7.33 0.12
N GLN A 85 -7.18 -6.78 1.33
CA GLN A 85 -8.38 -6.97 2.16
C GLN A 85 -9.66 -6.42 1.51
N ASP A 86 -9.57 -5.29 0.79
CA ASP A 86 -10.71 -4.74 0.07
C ASP A 86 -11.16 -5.70 -1.04
N ILE A 87 -10.20 -6.27 -1.76
CA ILE A 87 -10.47 -7.25 -2.82
C ILE A 87 -11.10 -8.51 -2.24
N GLU A 88 -10.50 -9.08 -1.20
CA GLU A 88 -11.00 -10.26 -0.48
C GLU A 88 -12.46 -10.08 -0.04
N LYS A 89 -12.74 -8.99 0.68
CA LYS A 89 -14.09 -8.72 1.18
C LYS A 89 -15.10 -8.56 0.05
N GLY A 90 -14.72 -7.88 -1.04
CA GLY A 90 -15.66 -7.57 -2.11
C GLY A 90 -15.97 -8.75 -3.04
N ILE A 91 -15.11 -9.77 -3.07
CA ILE A 91 -15.38 -11.03 -3.80
C ILE A 91 -16.16 -12.05 -2.95
N GLU A 92 -16.13 -11.95 -1.62
CA GLU A 92 -16.95 -12.78 -0.73
C GLU A 92 -18.45 -12.45 -0.84
N GLU A 93 -18.78 -11.23 -1.25
CA GLU A 93 -20.16 -10.78 -1.47
C GLU A 93 -20.76 -11.39 -2.76
N SER A 94 -22.06 -11.73 -2.74
CA SER A 94 -22.81 -12.23 -3.91
C SER A 94 -24.13 -11.46 -4.08
N PRO A 95 -24.26 -10.60 -5.12
CA PRO A 95 -23.25 -10.28 -6.14
C PRO A 95 -22.02 -9.57 -5.56
N PRO A 96 -20.88 -9.53 -6.28
CA PRO A 96 -19.68 -8.84 -5.82
C PRO A 96 -19.98 -7.38 -5.48
N GLY A 97 -19.27 -6.84 -4.50
CA GLY A 97 -19.47 -5.45 -4.09
C GLY A 97 -19.27 -4.49 -5.28
N GLU A 98 -20.05 -3.41 -5.36
CA GLU A 98 -20.05 -2.46 -6.49
C GLU A 98 -18.64 -1.94 -6.86
N TYR A 99 -17.76 -1.83 -5.87
CA TYR A 99 -16.38 -1.37 -6.06
C TYR A 99 -15.51 -2.42 -6.76
N ILE A 100 -15.74 -3.71 -6.50
CA ILE A 100 -15.10 -4.82 -7.23
C ILE A 100 -15.65 -4.92 -8.64
N GLU A 101 -16.95 -4.74 -8.83
CA GLU A 101 -17.52 -4.68 -10.18
C GLU A 101 -16.88 -3.58 -11.03
N ARG A 102 -16.67 -2.39 -10.46
CA ARG A 102 -15.94 -1.29 -11.14
C ARG A 102 -14.50 -1.68 -11.49
N LEU A 103 -13.79 -2.39 -10.61
CA LEU A 103 -12.45 -2.91 -10.88
C LEU A 103 -12.46 -3.93 -12.04
N LEU A 104 -13.39 -4.89 -12.00
CA LEU A 104 -13.54 -5.92 -13.04
C LEU A 104 -13.88 -5.30 -14.39
N CYS A 105 -14.81 -4.34 -14.44
CA CYS A 105 -15.13 -3.60 -15.66
C CYS A 105 -13.91 -2.87 -16.24
N ALA A 106 -13.05 -2.28 -15.39
CA ALA A 106 -11.83 -1.63 -15.85
C ALA A 106 -10.79 -2.62 -16.41
N LEU A 107 -10.62 -3.78 -15.75
CA LEU A 107 -9.76 -4.86 -16.24
C LEU A 107 -10.25 -5.42 -17.59
N LEU A 108 -11.55 -5.66 -17.71
CA LEU A 108 -12.17 -6.09 -18.96
C LEU A 108 -12.03 -5.02 -20.06
N GLY A 109 -12.22 -3.74 -19.73
CA GLY A 109 -12.00 -2.64 -20.66
C GLY A 109 -10.58 -2.61 -21.22
N LEU A 110 -9.59 -2.89 -20.37
CA LEU A 110 -8.19 -3.00 -20.76
C LEU A 110 -7.93 -4.20 -21.69
N VAL A 111 -8.39 -5.39 -21.32
CA VAL A 111 -8.14 -6.63 -22.07
C VAL A 111 -8.89 -6.67 -23.40
N LEU A 112 -10.10 -6.11 -23.44
CA LEU A 112 -10.96 -6.13 -24.64
C LEU A 112 -10.62 -5.01 -25.65
N ASN A 113 -9.64 -4.16 -25.35
CA ASN A 113 -9.07 -3.14 -26.25
C ASN A 113 -10.13 -2.31 -27.01
N ARG A 114 -11.17 -1.86 -26.31
CA ARG A 114 -12.21 -1.01 -26.92
C ARG A 114 -11.66 0.41 -27.02
N LYS A 115 -11.53 0.94 -28.25
CA LYS A 115 -11.24 2.35 -28.54
C LYS A 115 -12.26 3.36 -27.94
N LYS A 116 -13.31 2.87 -27.26
CA LYS A 116 -14.39 3.66 -26.67
C LYS A 116 -14.57 3.24 -25.21
N GLU A 117 -14.72 4.21 -24.32
CA GLU A 117 -15.01 3.97 -22.90
C GLU A 117 -16.26 3.09 -22.72
N VAL A 118 -16.33 2.35 -21.62
CA VAL A 118 -17.52 1.56 -21.26
C VAL A 118 -18.68 2.52 -21.04
N GLU A 119 -19.56 2.63 -22.03
CA GLU A 119 -20.81 3.35 -21.87
C GLU A 119 -21.68 2.57 -20.87
N TYR A 120 -21.92 3.16 -19.70
CA TYR A 120 -22.92 2.67 -18.76
C TYR A 120 -24.29 2.83 -19.44
N GLY A 121 -24.70 1.78 -20.16
CA GLY A 121 -26.04 1.65 -20.69
C GLY A 121 -27.00 1.75 -19.52
N ARG A 122 -27.79 2.82 -19.49
CA ARG A 122 -28.90 2.98 -18.57
C ARG A 122 -29.82 1.79 -18.82
N HIS A 123 -29.78 0.77 -17.97
CA HIS A 123 -30.73 -0.34 -18.05
C HIS A 123 -32.12 0.29 -18.04
N PRO A 124 -32.99 0.01 -19.03
CA PRO A 124 -34.33 0.55 -19.00
C PRO A 124 -34.96 0.09 -17.69
N SER A 125 -35.34 1.05 -16.84
CA SER A 125 -36.19 0.76 -15.69
C SER A 125 -37.38 -0.06 -16.21
N PRO A 126 -37.80 -1.12 -15.52
CA PRO A 126 -38.88 -2.00 -15.97
C PRO A 126 -40.19 -1.25 -16.33
N ASP A 127 -40.31 0.02 -15.95
CA ASP A 127 -41.47 0.87 -16.20
C ASP A 127 -41.62 1.37 -17.64
N THR A 128 -40.59 1.24 -18.50
CA THR A 128 -40.69 1.76 -19.90
C THR A 128 -41.35 0.77 -20.88
N VAL A 129 -41.63 -0.48 -20.49
CA VAL A 129 -42.18 -1.51 -21.41
C VAL A 129 -43.72 -1.49 -21.49
N ARG A 130 -44.41 -0.54 -20.83
CA ARG A 130 -45.88 -0.53 -20.77
C ARG A 130 -46.58 0.49 -21.68
N SER A 131 -45.89 1.11 -22.63
CA SER A 131 -46.55 2.01 -23.58
C SER A 131 -45.91 1.92 -24.97
N ALA A 132 -46.20 0.82 -25.66
CA ALA A 132 -46.14 0.72 -27.11
C ALA A 132 -47.28 -0.21 -27.57
#